data_AF-A0A5S4V517-F1
#
_entry.id   AF-A0A5S4V517-F1
#
_cell.length_a   1.000
_cell.length_b   1.000
_cell.length_c   1.000
_cell.angle_alpha   90.00
_cell.angle_beta   90.00
_cell.angle_gamma   90.00
#
_symmetry.space_group_name_H-M   'P 1'
#
loop_
_entity.id
_entity.type
_entity.pdbx_description
1 polymer ?
#
loop_
_entity_poly.entity_id
_entity_poly.type
_entity_poly.pdbx_seq_one_letter_code
_entity_poly.pdbx_strand_id
1 'polypeptide(L)'
;MSLSMPSPLDIARREPANKVPIQVADHPEAQRDTIRRFAFFAYRGTDGLIGQEAGGRAWADALEALSSLAEPEEWIGGASSLVALPILDSYVRYTYQRLVMEDKIVTTADNEYAAFNTGLLTQYTEDIFALFQRNRHPSGQPWYFLRWATESDRDIMMHFPEAPQMTEYVTNAGDLVYDWRRDLKLNFEHILGDNIERFPPELAKAPHRARAAITAAIEVAIKRVRRNHKLVVPQWYPRLHDAGAQFLMPLDLTGDGKADLALVVSAVGDSYRGNTVLTLEMAYTNARLVARPDSEWLKPQAYPAGELDDVLVGG
;
A
#
# COMPACT_ATOMS: atom_id res chain seq x y z
N MET A 1 19.03 26.26 17.39
CA MET A 1 17.59 26.11 17.69
C MET A 1 17.18 24.74 17.18
N SER A 2 16.79 23.83 18.06
CA SER A 2 16.29 22.50 17.67
C SER A 2 14.96 22.71 16.94
N LEU A 3 14.95 22.45 15.63
CA LEU A 3 13.72 22.39 14.85
C LEU A 3 13.08 21.04 15.19
N SER A 4 11.99 21.09 15.97
CA SER A 4 11.17 19.92 16.22
C SER A 4 10.57 19.44 14.90
N MET A 5 10.79 18.17 14.56
CA MET A 5 10.08 17.49 13.47
C MET A 5 8.57 17.61 13.71
N PRO A 6 7.78 18.07 12.74
CA PRO A 6 6.33 18.11 12.89
C PRO A 6 5.77 16.70 12.95
N SER A 7 4.87 16.48 13.91
CA SER A 7 4.14 15.22 14.07
C SER A 7 2.99 15.11 13.04
N PRO A 8 2.45 13.91 12.79
CA PRO A 8 1.27 13.73 11.95
C PRO A 8 0.05 14.59 12.37
N LEU A 9 -0.04 14.92 13.67
CA LEU A 9 -1.04 15.83 14.24
C LEU A 9 -0.82 17.31 13.86
N ASP A 10 0.42 17.72 13.62
CA ASP A 10 0.77 19.08 13.21
C ASP A 10 0.45 19.32 11.72
N ILE A 11 0.51 18.27 10.91
CA ILE A 11 0.15 18.30 9.48
C ILE A 11 -1.38 18.37 9.31
N ALA A 12 -2.15 17.62 10.11
CA ALA A 12 -3.61 17.64 10.08
C ALA A 12 -4.26 19.00 10.43
N ARG A 13 -3.47 19.94 10.99
CA ARG A 13 -3.94 21.29 11.41
C ARG A 13 -3.39 22.43 10.55
N ARG A 14 -2.53 22.16 9.56
CA ARG A 14 -2.01 23.20 8.68
C ARG A 14 -3.07 23.55 7.63
N GLU A 15 -3.61 24.77 7.69
CA GLU A 15 -4.18 25.37 6.49
C GLU A 15 -3.03 25.83 5.58
N PRO A 16 -2.97 25.37 4.32
CA PRO A 16 -1.88 25.71 3.42
C PRO A 16 -1.89 27.20 3.07
N ALA A 17 -0.75 27.85 3.23
CA ALA A 17 -0.50 29.25 2.89
C ALA A 17 -0.31 29.43 1.36
N ASN A 18 -1.31 29.04 0.57
CA ASN A 18 -1.62 29.52 -0.79
C ASN A 18 -2.64 28.57 -1.43
N LYS A 19 -3.93 28.87 -1.25
CA LYS A 19 -5.02 28.14 -1.90
C LYS A 19 -5.12 28.56 -3.38
N VAL A 20 -4.79 27.65 -4.30
CA VAL A 20 -5.60 27.49 -5.53
C VAL A 20 -6.42 26.22 -5.30
N PRO A 21 -7.72 26.33 -4.95
CA PRO A 21 -8.52 25.17 -4.60
C PRO A 21 -8.85 24.37 -5.86
N ILE A 22 -8.33 23.15 -5.97
CA ILE A 22 -8.83 22.17 -6.93
C ILE A 22 -10.19 21.69 -6.38
N GLN A 23 -11.28 22.09 -7.04
CA GLN A 23 -12.64 21.72 -6.67
C GLN A 23 -12.87 20.23 -6.95
N VAL A 24 -13.04 19.44 -5.88
CA VAL A 24 -13.39 18.02 -5.93
C VAL A 24 -14.91 17.91 -5.84
N ALA A 25 -15.59 17.77 -6.99
CA ALA A 25 -17.02 17.47 -7.05
C ALA A 25 -17.29 15.95 -7.04
N ASP A 26 -18.30 15.53 -6.29
CA ASP A 26 -18.82 14.17 -6.11
C ASP A 26 -19.48 13.61 -7.39
N HIS A 27 -18.90 12.57 -8.01
CA HIS A 27 -19.59 11.55 -8.86
C HIS A 27 -18.59 10.43 -9.31
N PRO A 28 -19.07 9.21 -9.64
CA PRO A 28 -18.38 7.94 -9.38
C PRO A 28 -17.60 7.35 -10.57
N GLU A 29 -16.65 8.12 -11.12
CA GLU A 29 -15.57 7.68 -12.02
C GLU A 29 -14.41 8.68 -11.89
N ALA A 30 -13.63 8.58 -10.81
CA ALA A 30 -12.60 9.54 -10.46
C ALA A 30 -11.41 9.51 -11.45
N GLN A 31 -11.55 10.26 -12.54
CA GLN A 31 -10.46 10.77 -13.37
C GLN A 31 -9.60 11.81 -12.62
N ARG A 32 -9.07 11.50 -11.43
CA ARG A 32 -8.28 12.45 -10.62
C ARG A 32 -6.94 11.81 -10.20
N ASP A 33 -5.85 12.44 -10.64
CA ASP A 33 -4.43 12.23 -10.26
C ASP A 33 -3.85 10.82 -10.42
N THR A 34 -3.47 10.47 -11.65
CA THR A 34 -2.60 9.32 -11.92
C THR A 34 -1.18 9.80 -12.22
N ILE A 35 -0.19 9.00 -11.84
CA ILE A 35 1.23 9.28 -12.16
C ILE A 35 1.45 9.47 -13.67
N ARG A 36 0.63 8.84 -14.52
CA ARG A 36 0.67 8.97 -15.99
C ARG A 36 0.09 10.29 -16.53
N ARG A 37 -0.68 11.01 -15.72
CA ARG A 37 -1.09 12.40 -16.01
C ARG A 37 -0.07 13.40 -15.47
N PHE A 38 0.58 13.07 -14.37
CA PHE A 38 1.66 13.85 -13.79
C PHE A 38 2.90 13.87 -14.69
N ALA A 39 3.34 12.71 -15.16
CA ALA A 39 4.55 12.57 -15.95
C ALA A 39 4.37 11.73 -17.21
N PHE A 40 5.10 12.12 -18.25
CA PHE A 40 5.30 11.30 -19.44
C PHE A 40 6.39 10.26 -19.20
N PHE A 41 6.11 9.01 -19.57
CA PHE A 41 7.06 7.90 -19.52
C PHE A 41 7.44 7.54 -20.94
N ALA A 42 8.70 7.75 -21.30
CA ALA A 42 9.18 7.53 -22.65
C ALA A 42 9.56 6.06 -22.89
N TYR A 43 8.99 5.48 -23.93
CA TYR A 43 9.45 4.20 -24.44
C TYR A 43 10.77 4.36 -25.21
N ARG A 44 11.78 3.54 -24.92
CA ARG A 44 13.12 3.63 -25.52
C ARG A 44 13.50 2.43 -26.39
N GLY A 45 12.59 1.50 -26.63
CA GLY A 45 12.87 0.34 -27.47
C GLY A 45 12.79 0.64 -28.97
N THR A 46 13.19 -0.36 -29.77
CA THR A 46 13.39 -0.24 -31.22
C THR A 46 12.27 -0.88 -32.05
N ASP A 47 11.25 -1.44 -31.43
CA ASP A 47 10.15 -2.20 -32.06
C ASP A 47 9.05 -1.33 -32.68
N GLY A 48 9.25 -0.01 -32.75
CA GLY A 48 8.38 0.92 -33.47
C GLY A 48 7.00 1.11 -32.86
N LEU A 49 6.80 0.71 -31.60
CA LEU A 49 5.54 0.91 -30.87
C LEU A 49 5.16 2.39 -30.80
N ILE A 50 3.85 2.68 -30.92
CA ILE A 50 3.31 4.04 -30.88
C ILE A 50 2.11 4.15 -29.91
N GLY A 51 1.80 5.38 -29.51
CA GLY A 51 0.58 5.69 -28.77
C GLY A 51 0.44 4.92 -27.45
N GLN A 52 -0.72 4.31 -27.21
CA GLN A 52 -1.03 3.64 -25.94
C GLN A 52 -0.16 2.40 -25.69
N GLU A 53 0.20 1.65 -26.73
CA GLU A 53 1.04 0.45 -26.61
C GLU A 53 2.45 0.82 -26.15
N ALA A 54 3.03 1.86 -26.76
CA ALA A 54 4.32 2.41 -26.32
C ALA A 54 4.25 2.92 -24.87
N GLY A 55 3.18 3.61 -24.49
CA GLY A 55 3.00 4.09 -23.12
C GLY A 55 2.84 2.96 -22.09
N GLY A 56 2.11 1.90 -22.45
CA GLY A 56 1.97 0.69 -21.63
C GLY A 56 3.31 -0.01 -21.43
N ARG A 57 4.09 -0.13 -22.50
CA ARG A 57 5.43 -0.73 -22.45
C ARG A 57 6.44 0.13 -21.69
N ALA A 58 6.46 1.44 -21.91
CA ALA A 58 7.32 2.37 -21.16
C ALA A 58 7.09 2.26 -19.65
N TRP A 59 5.83 2.10 -19.24
CA TRP A 59 5.50 1.89 -17.84
C TRP A 59 5.97 0.54 -17.32
N ALA A 60 5.80 -0.54 -18.09
CA ALA A 60 6.31 -1.85 -17.73
C ALA A 60 7.84 -1.83 -17.56
N ASP A 61 8.57 -1.24 -18.51
CA ASP A 61 10.03 -1.07 -18.43
C ASP A 61 10.44 -0.24 -17.19
N ALA A 62 9.67 0.79 -16.84
CA ALA A 62 9.90 1.57 -15.62
C ALA A 62 9.68 0.71 -14.36
N LEU A 63 8.63 -0.12 -14.29
CA LEU A 63 8.41 -1.01 -13.15
C LEU A 63 9.50 -2.08 -13.03
N GLU A 64 9.97 -2.64 -14.14
CA GLU A 64 11.08 -3.60 -14.17
C GLU A 64 12.38 -2.97 -13.67
N ALA A 65 12.66 -1.72 -14.07
CA ALA A 65 13.80 -0.96 -13.58
C ALA A 65 13.71 -0.71 -12.06
N LEU A 66 12.52 -0.36 -11.55
CA LEU A 66 12.31 -0.17 -10.10
C LEU A 66 12.50 -1.48 -9.33
N SER A 67 11.89 -2.56 -9.80
CA SER A 67 12.02 -3.89 -9.18
C SER A 67 13.47 -4.39 -9.16
N SER A 68 14.27 -3.98 -10.14
CA SER A 68 15.69 -4.36 -10.20
C SER A 68 16.58 -3.51 -9.29
N LEU A 69 16.16 -2.27 -8.99
CA LEU A 69 16.89 -1.35 -8.12
C LEU A 69 16.55 -1.58 -6.63
N ALA A 70 15.30 -1.95 -6.35
CA ALA A 70 14.78 -2.18 -5.01
C ALA A 70 15.28 -3.50 -4.39
N GLU A 71 15.09 -3.64 -3.08
CA GLU A 71 15.24 -4.91 -2.38
C GLU A 71 14.42 -6.02 -3.08
N PRO A 72 14.97 -7.25 -3.23
CA PRO A 72 14.25 -8.33 -3.89
C PRO A 72 12.93 -8.68 -3.18
N GLU A 73 11.83 -8.63 -3.92
CA GLU A 73 10.49 -8.95 -3.44
C GLU A 73 9.66 -9.66 -4.53
N GLU A 74 8.56 -10.30 -4.11
CA GLU A 74 7.64 -10.95 -5.03
C GLU A 74 6.67 -9.95 -5.69
N TRP A 75 7.08 -9.48 -6.88
CA TRP A 75 6.39 -8.69 -7.92
C TRP A 75 5.00 -9.14 -8.41
N ILE A 76 4.82 -10.45 -8.53
CA ILE A 76 3.90 -11.02 -9.53
C ILE A 76 2.68 -11.65 -8.87
N GLY A 77 2.87 -12.40 -7.79
CA GLY A 77 1.80 -13.17 -7.14
C GLY A 77 1.36 -14.39 -7.95
N GLY A 78 0.19 -14.92 -7.60
CA GLY A 78 -0.46 -16.03 -8.29
C GLY A 78 -1.21 -15.58 -9.54
N ALA A 79 -1.20 -16.43 -10.58
CA ALA A 79 -1.87 -16.28 -11.88
C ALA A 79 -1.19 -15.38 -12.94
N SER A 80 -1.47 -15.73 -14.19
CA SER A 80 -0.98 -15.09 -15.42
C SER A 80 -1.57 -13.69 -15.59
N SER A 81 -0.97 -12.68 -14.97
CA SER A 81 -1.33 -11.27 -15.21
C SER A 81 -0.91 -10.84 -16.63
N LEU A 82 -1.79 -10.12 -17.33
CA LEU A 82 -1.45 -9.42 -18.58
C LEU A 82 -0.56 -8.18 -18.34
N VAL A 83 -0.49 -7.73 -17.09
CA VAL A 83 0.33 -6.60 -16.64
C VAL A 83 1.60 -7.14 -15.99
N ALA A 84 2.76 -6.67 -16.45
CA ALA A 84 4.03 -6.96 -15.79
C ALA A 84 4.05 -6.38 -14.37
N LEU A 85 4.43 -7.20 -13.38
CA LEU A 85 4.57 -6.79 -11.97
C LEU A 85 3.31 -6.12 -11.37
N PRO A 86 2.13 -6.80 -11.36
CA PRO A 86 0.85 -6.21 -10.97
C PRO A 86 0.80 -5.67 -9.53
N ILE A 87 1.55 -6.30 -8.61
CA ILE A 87 1.62 -5.85 -7.22
C ILE A 87 2.40 -4.52 -7.15
N LEU A 88 3.54 -4.44 -7.85
CA LEU A 88 4.36 -3.22 -7.90
C LEU A 88 3.65 -2.08 -8.64
N ASP A 89 2.97 -2.37 -9.75
CA ASP A 89 2.13 -1.41 -10.47
C ASP A 89 1.06 -0.78 -9.55
N SER A 90 0.39 -1.61 -8.75
CA SER A 90 -0.57 -1.15 -7.76
C SER A 90 0.10 -0.34 -6.65
N TYR A 91 1.21 -0.83 -6.12
CA TYR A 91 2.01 -0.14 -5.10
C TYR A 91 2.37 1.27 -5.54
N VAL A 92 3.06 1.43 -6.67
CA VAL A 92 3.53 2.76 -7.15
C VAL A 92 2.36 3.71 -7.40
N ARG A 93 1.25 3.24 -7.99
CA ARG A 93 0.08 4.09 -8.26
C ARG A 93 -0.57 4.59 -6.97
N TYR A 94 -0.74 3.73 -5.98
CA TYR A 94 -1.38 4.09 -4.72
C TYR A 94 -0.44 4.89 -3.80
N THR A 95 0.86 4.60 -3.81
CA THR A 95 1.88 5.45 -3.17
C THR A 95 1.85 6.87 -3.76
N TYR A 96 1.83 7.00 -5.09
CA TYR A 96 1.68 8.31 -5.74
C TYR A 96 0.40 9.02 -5.29
N GLN A 97 -0.74 8.33 -5.27
CA GLN A 97 -2.00 8.91 -4.81
C GLN A 97 -1.91 9.40 -3.35
N ARG A 98 -1.26 8.63 -2.47
CA ARG A 98 -1.06 9.04 -1.07
C ARG A 98 -0.15 10.25 -0.97
N LEU A 99 0.95 10.31 -1.73
CA LEU A 99 1.85 11.47 -1.77
C LEU A 99 1.13 12.75 -2.21
N VAL A 100 0.22 12.65 -3.19
CA VAL A 100 -0.63 13.78 -3.60
C VAL A 100 -1.53 14.23 -2.46
N MET A 101 -2.14 13.31 -1.71
CA MET A 101 -2.97 13.64 -0.55
C MET A 101 -2.17 14.29 0.58
N GLU A 102 -0.92 13.88 0.78
CA GLU A 102 -0.03 14.38 1.83
C GLU A 102 0.80 15.61 1.41
N ASP A 103 0.67 16.07 0.17
CA ASP A 103 1.48 17.17 -0.41
C ASP A 103 3.01 16.90 -0.31
N LYS A 104 3.42 15.66 -0.57
CA LYS A 104 4.82 15.20 -0.43
C LYS A 104 5.57 15.04 -1.76
N ILE A 105 4.99 15.51 -2.86
CA ILE A 105 5.71 15.62 -4.14
C ILE A 105 6.45 16.95 -4.16
N VAL A 106 7.77 16.90 -4.16
CA VAL A 106 8.62 18.10 -4.05
C VAL A 106 9.00 18.60 -5.44
N THR A 107 8.96 19.92 -5.62
CA THR A 107 9.43 20.61 -6.83
C THR A 107 10.57 21.56 -6.48
N THR A 108 11.54 21.72 -7.37
CA THR A 108 12.62 22.69 -7.18
C THR A 108 12.12 24.12 -7.31
N ALA A 109 12.81 25.08 -6.69
CA ALA A 109 12.40 26.49 -6.69
C ALA A 109 12.34 27.12 -8.10
N ASP A 110 13.15 26.63 -9.03
CA ASP A 110 13.14 27.01 -10.45
C ASP A 110 12.08 26.26 -11.28
N ASN A 111 11.37 25.32 -10.66
CA ASN A 111 10.36 24.46 -11.26
C ASN A 111 10.90 23.60 -12.42
N GLU A 112 12.20 23.27 -12.43
CA GLU A 112 12.82 22.43 -13.45
C GLU A 112 12.81 20.94 -13.10
N TYR A 113 12.78 20.58 -11.82
CA TYR A 113 12.75 19.19 -11.36
C TYR A 113 11.64 18.95 -10.36
N ALA A 114 11.13 17.71 -10.35
CA ALA A 114 10.23 17.20 -9.33
C ALA A 114 10.70 15.83 -8.86
N ALA A 115 10.44 15.49 -7.61
CA ALA A 115 10.73 14.18 -7.07
C ALA A 115 9.74 13.76 -5.98
N PHE A 116 9.58 12.44 -5.81
CA PHE A 116 8.92 11.87 -4.64
C PHE A 116 9.63 10.59 -4.18
N ASN A 117 9.53 10.28 -2.88
CA ASN A 117 10.06 9.05 -2.30
C ASN A 117 9.10 7.89 -2.58
N THR A 118 9.60 6.78 -3.11
CA THR A 118 8.79 5.60 -3.45
C THR A 118 8.39 4.77 -2.23
N GLY A 119 9.07 4.93 -1.09
CA GLY A 119 8.94 4.09 0.10
C GLY A 119 9.65 2.75 -0.02
N LEU A 120 10.36 2.50 -1.13
CA LEU A 120 11.20 1.32 -1.33
C LEU A 120 12.66 1.66 -1.08
N LEU A 121 13.39 0.65 -0.59
CA LEU A 121 14.82 0.72 -0.35
C LEU A 121 15.57 -0.10 -1.40
N THR A 122 16.84 0.22 -1.62
CA THR A 122 17.79 -0.66 -2.30
C THR A 122 18.26 -1.78 -1.37
N GLN A 123 18.94 -2.80 -1.90
CA GLN A 123 19.62 -3.84 -1.10
C GLN A 123 20.66 -3.30 -0.08
N TYR A 124 21.07 -2.04 -0.23
CA TYR A 124 21.99 -1.36 0.67
C TYR A 124 21.28 -0.32 1.54
N THR A 125 19.96 -0.41 1.67
CA THR A 125 19.11 0.44 2.51
C THR A 125 19.12 1.93 2.14
N GLU A 126 19.39 2.25 0.86
CA GLU A 126 19.20 3.61 0.34
C GLU A 126 17.76 3.83 -0.09
N ASP A 127 17.20 5.01 0.18
CA ASP A 127 15.91 5.41 -0.36
C ASP A 127 15.92 5.44 -1.90
N ILE A 128 14.79 5.03 -2.49
CA ILE A 128 14.57 5.16 -3.94
C ILE A 128 13.53 6.25 -4.20
N PHE A 129 13.91 7.22 -5.02
CA PHE A 129 13.09 8.35 -5.45
C PHE A 129 12.66 8.20 -6.91
N ALA A 130 11.48 8.69 -7.24
CA ALA A 130 11.08 8.95 -8.62
C ALA A 130 11.56 10.35 -9.00
N LEU A 131 12.46 10.48 -9.98
CA LEU A 131 12.98 11.76 -10.44
C LEU A 131 12.37 12.18 -11.78
N PHE A 132 11.93 13.43 -11.85
CA PHE A 132 11.29 14.01 -13.02
C PHE A 132 11.93 15.35 -13.40
N GLN A 133 11.84 15.68 -14.68
CA GLN A 133 12.20 16.98 -15.22
C GLN A 133 10.98 17.65 -15.85
N ARG A 134 10.91 18.97 -15.81
CA ARG A 134 9.86 19.74 -16.47
C ARG A 134 9.77 19.37 -17.94
N ASN A 135 8.58 18.99 -18.38
CA ASN A 135 8.33 18.71 -19.78
C ASN A 135 8.21 20.02 -20.55
N ARG A 136 8.95 20.13 -21.67
CA ARG A 136 8.92 21.32 -22.54
C ARG A 136 7.87 21.22 -23.65
N HIS A 137 7.20 20.08 -23.78
CA HIS A 137 6.15 19.89 -24.77
C HIS A 137 4.86 20.62 -24.34
N PRO A 138 4.37 21.63 -25.09
CA PRO A 138 3.28 22.51 -24.65
C PRO A 138 1.94 21.81 -24.37
N SER A 139 1.68 20.66 -25.01
CA SER A 139 0.47 19.86 -24.83
C SER A 139 0.73 18.50 -24.17
N GLY A 140 1.92 18.29 -23.60
CA GLY A 140 2.28 17.07 -22.88
C GLY A 140 1.91 17.12 -21.40
N GLN A 141 2.15 16.00 -20.70
CA GLN A 141 2.18 15.97 -19.23
C GLN A 141 3.19 17.01 -18.71
N PRO A 142 2.96 17.65 -17.55
CA PRO A 142 3.83 18.71 -17.04
C PRO A 142 5.24 18.22 -16.72
N TRP A 143 5.40 16.95 -16.37
CA TRP A 143 6.67 16.34 -16.04
C TRP A 143 7.06 15.25 -17.03
N TYR A 144 8.34 14.97 -17.10
CA TYR A 144 8.95 13.90 -17.87
C TYR A 144 9.73 13.00 -16.90
N PHE A 145 9.39 11.71 -16.88
CA PHE A 145 10.07 10.76 -16.01
C PHE A 145 11.51 10.53 -16.48
N LEU A 146 12.48 10.82 -15.60
CA LEU A 146 13.89 10.62 -15.90
C LEU A 146 14.32 9.19 -15.56
N ARG A 147 14.14 8.80 -14.28
CA ARG A 147 14.56 7.50 -13.72
C ARG A 147 14.09 7.34 -12.28
N TRP A 148 14.21 6.12 -11.77
CA TRP A 148 14.32 5.86 -10.34
C TRP A 148 15.76 6.17 -9.92
N ALA A 149 15.92 6.97 -8.87
CA ALA A 149 17.19 7.49 -8.40
C ALA A 149 17.39 7.13 -6.92
N THR A 150 18.59 6.73 -6.53
CA THR A 150 18.91 6.49 -5.12
C THR A 150 19.13 7.80 -4.36
N GLU A 151 19.15 7.75 -3.04
CA GLU A 151 19.53 8.88 -2.18
C GLU A 151 20.90 9.48 -2.56
N SER A 152 21.86 8.63 -2.95
CA SER A 152 23.18 9.05 -3.42
C SER A 152 23.24 9.52 -4.89
N ASP A 153 22.13 9.52 -5.64
CA ASP A 153 22.13 10.04 -7.02
C ASP A 153 22.49 11.52 -7.02
N ARG A 154 23.43 11.91 -7.89
CA ARG A 154 23.95 13.28 -7.98
C ARG A 154 22.84 14.31 -8.19
N ASP A 155 21.83 14.01 -9.01
CA ASP A 155 20.74 14.95 -9.29
C ASP A 155 19.80 15.07 -8.09
N ILE A 156 19.59 13.98 -7.32
CA ILE A 156 18.84 14.03 -6.06
C ILE A 156 19.57 14.95 -5.06
N MET A 157 20.85 14.70 -4.80
CA MET A 157 21.65 15.50 -3.85
C MET A 157 21.79 16.96 -4.27
N MET A 158 21.90 17.23 -5.57
CA MET A 158 22.12 18.58 -6.10
C MET A 158 20.83 19.41 -6.08
N HIS A 159 19.69 18.81 -6.43
CA HIS A 159 18.44 19.53 -6.62
C HIS A 159 17.50 19.49 -5.41
N PHE A 160 17.65 18.51 -4.52
CA PHE A 160 16.80 18.31 -3.34
C PHE A 160 17.64 18.24 -2.06
N PRO A 161 18.14 19.38 -1.53
CA PRO A 161 18.90 19.42 -0.28
C PRO A 161 18.13 18.84 0.92
N GLU A 162 16.80 19.01 0.90
CA GLU A 162 15.87 18.25 1.73
C GLU A 162 15.22 17.19 0.85
N ALA A 163 15.52 15.93 1.12
CA ALA A 163 15.00 14.82 0.34
C ALA A 163 13.46 14.71 0.49
N PRO A 164 12.73 14.30 -0.58
CA PRO A 164 11.30 14.06 -0.49
C PRO A 164 10.96 13.05 0.62
N GLN A 165 9.90 13.33 1.39
CA GLN A 165 9.48 12.44 2.46
C GLN A 165 8.68 11.25 1.93
N MET A 166 8.80 10.09 2.60
CA MET A 166 7.96 8.92 2.31
C MET A 166 6.51 9.11 2.76
N THR A 167 5.63 8.26 2.24
CA THR A 167 4.21 8.22 2.62
C THR A 167 3.99 7.72 4.04
N GLU A 168 2.95 8.22 4.70
CA GLU A 168 2.49 7.69 5.99
C GLU A 168 1.06 7.16 5.87
N TYR A 169 0.85 5.87 6.12
CA TYR A 169 -0.47 5.25 5.95
C TYR A 169 -1.31 5.19 7.21
N VAL A 170 -0.72 5.53 8.36
CA VAL A 170 -1.37 5.52 9.67
C VAL A 170 -1.07 6.79 10.45
N THR A 171 -2.04 7.25 11.24
CA THR A 171 -1.89 8.48 12.03
C THR A 171 -1.33 8.22 13.42
N ASN A 172 -1.54 7.01 13.94
CA ASN A 172 -1.05 6.57 15.23
C ASN A 172 -0.76 5.05 15.21
N ALA A 173 0.12 4.59 16.10
CA ALA A 173 0.52 3.19 16.16
C ALA A 173 -0.65 2.23 16.49
N GLY A 174 -1.71 2.72 17.16
CA GLY A 174 -2.91 1.94 17.46
C GLY A 174 -3.70 1.56 16.21
N ASP A 175 -3.57 2.33 15.12
CA ASP A 175 -4.21 2.03 13.83
C ASP A 175 -3.59 0.81 13.13
N LEU A 176 -2.43 0.35 13.58
CA LEU A 176 -1.74 -0.83 13.02
C LEU A 176 -2.21 -2.15 13.64
N VAL A 177 -2.89 -2.11 14.79
CA VAL A 177 -3.23 -3.31 15.57
C VAL A 177 -4.73 -3.46 15.70
N TYR A 178 -5.25 -4.58 15.20
CA TYR A 178 -6.66 -4.93 15.38
C TYR A 178 -7.00 -5.22 16.85
N ASP A 179 -7.90 -4.43 17.43
CA ASP A 179 -8.33 -4.60 18.82
C ASP A 179 -9.50 -5.58 18.94
N TRP A 180 -9.20 -6.86 19.16
CA TRP A 180 -10.20 -7.93 19.31
C TRP A 180 -11.22 -7.72 20.42
N ARG A 181 -11.02 -6.74 21.32
CA ARG A 181 -12.00 -6.39 22.39
C ARG A 181 -13.19 -5.60 21.87
N ARG A 182 -13.07 -5.00 20.68
CA ARG A 182 -14.15 -4.24 20.04
C ARG A 182 -15.12 -5.17 19.32
N ASP A 183 -16.41 -4.86 19.39
CA ASP A 183 -17.46 -5.64 18.73
C ASP A 183 -17.34 -5.53 17.20
N LEU A 184 -17.50 -6.65 16.48
CA LEU A 184 -17.43 -6.72 15.01
C LEU A 184 -18.81 -6.98 14.42
N LYS A 185 -19.33 -6.00 13.67
CA LYS A 185 -20.64 -6.08 13.01
C LYS A 185 -20.46 -6.25 11.50
N LEU A 186 -21.12 -7.26 10.93
CA LEU A 186 -20.95 -7.62 9.52
C LEU A 186 -22.07 -7.05 8.66
N ASN A 187 -21.70 -6.50 7.50
CA ASN A 187 -22.64 -6.16 6.44
C ASN A 187 -22.85 -7.37 5.51
N PHE A 188 -23.68 -8.32 5.94
CA PHE A 188 -23.93 -9.54 5.15
C PHE A 188 -24.57 -9.29 3.79
N GLU A 189 -25.36 -8.22 3.65
CA GLU A 189 -25.97 -7.85 2.37
C GLU A 189 -24.88 -7.55 1.32
N HIS A 190 -23.90 -6.72 1.67
CA HIS A 190 -22.79 -6.41 0.76
C HIS A 190 -21.79 -7.56 0.60
N ILE A 191 -21.54 -8.34 1.67
CA ILE A 191 -20.61 -9.48 1.61
C ILE A 191 -21.16 -10.63 0.75
N LEU A 192 -22.43 -10.99 0.93
CA LEU A 192 -23.05 -12.15 0.27
C LEU A 192 -23.89 -11.78 -0.95
N GLY A 193 -24.26 -10.52 -1.13
CA GLY A 193 -24.95 -10.03 -2.32
C GLY A 193 -23.95 -9.69 -3.42
N ASP A 194 -23.02 -8.79 -3.12
CA ASP A 194 -22.19 -8.15 -4.15
C ASP A 194 -20.86 -8.87 -4.43
N ASN A 195 -20.46 -9.81 -3.57
CA ASN A 195 -19.13 -10.43 -3.62
C ASN A 195 -19.16 -11.97 -3.46
N ILE A 196 -20.32 -12.59 -3.64
CA ILE A 196 -20.51 -14.03 -3.43
C ILE A 196 -19.72 -14.88 -4.43
N GLU A 197 -19.44 -14.34 -5.61
CA GLU A 197 -18.65 -14.96 -6.67
C GLU A 197 -17.18 -15.17 -6.28
N ARG A 198 -16.69 -14.47 -5.24
CA ARG A 198 -15.33 -14.66 -4.72
C ARG A 198 -15.21 -15.86 -3.79
N PHE A 199 -16.34 -16.37 -3.28
CA PHE A 199 -16.33 -17.49 -2.33
C PHE A 199 -15.91 -18.78 -3.03
N PRO A 200 -15.41 -19.78 -2.26
CA PRO A 200 -15.24 -21.13 -2.77
C PRO A 200 -16.50 -21.60 -3.52
N PRO A 201 -16.38 -22.27 -4.69
CA PRO A 201 -17.52 -22.55 -5.58
C PRO A 201 -18.70 -23.25 -4.90
N GLU A 202 -18.44 -24.10 -3.91
CA GLU A 202 -19.46 -24.82 -3.14
C GLU A 202 -20.24 -23.89 -2.19
N LEU A 203 -19.59 -22.85 -1.66
CA LEU A 203 -20.22 -21.85 -0.80
C LEU A 203 -20.92 -20.76 -1.61
N ALA A 204 -20.36 -20.37 -2.76
CA ALA A 204 -20.94 -19.37 -3.65
C ALA A 204 -22.37 -19.75 -4.11
N LYS A 205 -22.63 -21.05 -4.29
CA LYS A 205 -23.94 -21.61 -4.67
C LYS A 205 -24.93 -21.70 -3.50
N ALA A 206 -24.49 -21.48 -2.26
CA ALA A 206 -25.30 -21.69 -1.06
C ALA A 206 -25.09 -20.55 -0.04
N PRO A 207 -25.73 -19.37 -0.23
CA PRO A 207 -25.50 -18.19 0.61
C PRO A 207 -25.70 -18.40 2.12
N HIS A 208 -26.66 -19.25 2.50
CA HIS A 208 -26.85 -19.62 3.92
C HIS A 208 -25.64 -20.39 4.49
N ARG A 209 -25.02 -21.28 3.70
CA ARG A 209 -23.79 -21.97 4.09
C ARG A 209 -22.61 -21.02 4.11
N ALA A 210 -22.50 -20.12 3.12
CA ALA A 210 -21.47 -19.08 3.11
C ALA A 210 -21.56 -18.19 4.36
N ARG A 211 -22.76 -17.77 4.76
CA ARG A 211 -22.99 -17.02 6.01
C ARG A 211 -22.49 -17.76 7.25
N ALA A 212 -22.83 -19.06 7.36
CA ALA A 212 -22.39 -19.89 8.46
C ALA A 212 -20.86 -20.05 8.48
N ALA A 213 -20.25 -20.28 7.31
CA ALA A 213 -18.81 -20.40 7.15
C ALA A 213 -18.07 -19.12 7.58
N ILE A 214 -18.54 -17.94 7.16
CA ILE A 214 -17.97 -16.65 7.61
C ILE A 214 -18.03 -16.52 9.13
N THR A 215 -19.17 -16.85 9.73
CA THR A 215 -19.36 -16.74 11.19
C THR A 215 -18.37 -17.63 11.93
N ALA A 216 -18.24 -18.89 11.50
CA ALA A 216 -17.28 -19.84 12.07
C ALA A 216 -15.82 -19.39 11.86
N ALA A 217 -15.49 -18.92 10.64
CA ALA A 217 -14.15 -18.43 10.30
C ALA A 217 -13.74 -17.23 11.16
N ILE A 218 -14.64 -16.29 11.42
CA ILE A 218 -14.38 -15.13 12.29
C ILE A 218 -14.15 -15.57 13.72
N GLU A 219 -14.95 -16.49 14.26
CA GLU A 219 -14.74 -16.99 15.61
C GLU A 219 -13.35 -17.63 15.77
N VAL A 220 -12.90 -18.39 14.76
CA VAL A 220 -11.55 -18.96 14.72
C VAL A 220 -10.50 -17.87 14.60
N ALA A 221 -10.68 -16.90 13.70
CA ALA A 221 -9.75 -15.78 13.51
C ALA A 221 -9.60 -14.94 14.79
N ILE A 222 -10.68 -14.64 15.50
CA ILE A 222 -10.66 -13.93 16.79
C ILE A 222 -9.92 -14.76 17.86
N LYS A 223 -10.11 -16.08 17.90
CA LYS A 223 -9.32 -16.93 18.81
C LYS A 223 -7.83 -16.85 18.51
N ARG A 224 -7.43 -16.85 17.23
CA ARG A 224 -6.04 -16.77 16.78
C ARG A 224 -5.42 -15.37 16.98
N VAL A 225 -6.13 -14.29 16.67
CA VAL A 225 -5.61 -12.90 16.79
C VAL A 225 -5.28 -12.54 18.24
N ARG A 226 -6.02 -13.12 19.21
CA ARG A 226 -5.72 -13.00 20.65
C ARG A 226 -4.34 -13.54 21.05
N ARG A 227 -3.76 -14.46 20.26
CA ARG A 227 -2.43 -15.02 20.47
C ARG A 227 -1.39 -14.39 19.54
N ASN A 228 -1.82 -13.93 18.38
CA ASN A 228 -0.96 -13.28 17.40
C ASN A 228 -1.63 -12.00 16.85
N HIS A 229 -1.23 -10.85 17.40
CA HIS A 229 -1.75 -9.55 16.98
C HIS A 229 -1.41 -9.21 15.51
N LYS A 230 -0.43 -9.89 14.91
CA LYS A 230 -0.04 -9.69 13.50
C LYS A 230 -0.92 -10.46 12.51
N LEU A 231 -1.81 -11.34 12.99
CA LEU A 231 -2.67 -12.15 12.12
C LEU A 231 -3.60 -11.29 11.27
N VAL A 232 -4.15 -10.24 11.87
CA VAL A 232 -5.03 -9.29 11.20
C VAL A 232 -4.16 -8.09 10.84
N VAL A 233 -3.94 -7.89 9.55
CA VAL A 233 -2.98 -6.89 9.06
C VAL A 233 -3.68 -5.59 8.70
N PRO A 234 -3.04 -4.43 8.92
CA PRO A 234 -3.58 -3.16 8.45
C PRO A 234 -3.57 -3.08 6.93
N GLN A 235 -4.48 -2.28 6.38
CA GLN A 235 -4.48 -1.91 4.97
C GLN A 235 -4.79 -0.42 4.81
N TRP A 236 -4.44 0.14 3.66
CA TRP A 236 -4.87 1.48 3.28
C TRP A 236 -5.76 1.43 2.04
N TYR A 237 -6.81 2.26 2.04
CA TYR A 237 -7.72 2.38 0.91
C TYR A 237 -7.94 3.85 0.51
N PRO A 238 -7.57 4.26 -0.70
CA PRO A 238 -7.55 5.68 -1.10
C PRO A 238 -8.87 6.42 -0.94
N ARG A 239 -10.02 5.75 -1.11
CA ARG A 239 -11.34 6.41 -1.08
C ARG A 239 -11.76 6.84 0.31
N LEU A 240 -11.09 6.37 1.35
CA LEU A 240 -11.41 6.72 2.73
C LEU A 240 -10.58 7.89 3.25
N HIS A 241 -9.66 8.44 2.45
CA HIS A 241 -8.74 9.51 2.85
C HIS A 241 -8.03 9.13 4.17
N ASP A 242 -8.45 9.71 5.30
CA ASP A 242 -7.93 9.45 6.66
C ASP A 242 -8.99 8.83 7.60
N ALA A 243 -10.08 8.28 7.05
CA ALA A 243 -11.19 7.74 7.81
C ALA A 243 -10.89 6.35 8.40
N GLY A 244 -10.15 6.36 9.50
CA GLY A 244 -10.05 5.28 10.48
C GLY A 244 -9.24 4.05 10.04
N ALA A 245 -8.71 3.33 11.03
CA ALA A 245 -7.96 2.11 10.80
C ALA A 245 -8.77 1.06 10.03
N GLN A 246 -8.17 0.52 8.97
CA GLN A 246 -8.70 -0.60 8.21
C GLN A 246 -7.81 -1.81 8.33
N PHE A 247 -8.44 -2.97 8.38
CA PHE A 247 -7.78 -4.24 8.60
C PHE A 247 -8.25 -5.30 7.61
N LEU A 248 -7.42 -6.31 7.43
CA LEU A 248 -7.69 -7.52 6.67
C LEU A 248 -7.63 -8.71 7.63
N MET A 249 -8.77 -9.34 7.85
CA MET A 249 -8.88 -10.54 8.70
C MET A 249 -8.95 -11.78 7.81
N PRO A 250 -8.04 -12.75 7.95
CA PRO A 250 -8.09 -13.98 7.16
C PRO A 250 -9.31 -14.82 7.55
N LEU A 251 -10.02 -15.34 6.55
CA LEU A 251 -11.17 -16.22 6.70
C LEU A 251 -10.83 -17.61 6.13
N ASP A 252 -10.76 -18.60 7.01
CA ASP A 252 -10.73 -20.02 6.68
C ASP A 252 -12.18 -20.51 6.56
N LEU A 253 -12.71 -20.49 5.34
CA LEU A 253 -14.11 -20.79 5.03
C LEU A 253 -14.34 -22.29 4.81
N THR A 254 -13.31 -23.02 4.38
CA THR A 254 -13.37 -24.46 4.12
C THR A 254 -12.97 -25.31 5.32
N GLY A 255 -12.27 -24.73 6.31
CA GLY A 255 -11.83 -25.39 7.53
C GLY A 255 -10.53 -26.19 7.38
N ASP A 256 -9.76 -25.96 6.30
CA ASP A 256 -8.52 -26.68 6.02
C ASP A 256 -7.27 -26.06 6.67
N GLY A 257 -7.46 -24.97 7.43
CA GLY A 257 -6.42 -24.24 8.12
C GLY A 257 -5.84 -23.07 7.34
N LYS A 258 -6.18 -22.90 6.06
CA LYS A 258 -5.73 -21.82 5.18
C LYS A 258 -6.81 -20.77 5.02
N ALA A 259 -6.40 -19.55 4.70
CA ALA A 259 -7.36 -18.51 4.35
C ALA A 259 -7.88 -18.76 2.93
N ASP A 260 -9.18 -18.66 2.73
CA ASP A 260 -9.83 -18.65 1.42
C ASP A 260 -10.03 -17.20 0.93
N LEU A 261 -10.42 -16.31 1.86
CA LEU A 261 -10.69 -14.90 1.62
C LEU A 261 -10.18 -14.04 2.78
N ALA A 262 -10.12 -12.73 2.59
CA ALA A 262 -9.88 -11.76 3.66
C ALA A 262 -11.09 -10.85 3.87
N LEU A 263 -11.58 -10.73 5.11
CA LEU A 263 -12.61 -9.77 5.49
C LEU A 263 -11.99 -8.38 5.64
N VAL A 264 -12.56 -7.39 4.95
CA VAL A 264 -12.24 -5.97 5.15
C VAL A 264 -12.99 -5.46 6.37
N VAL A 265 -12.23 -5.03 7.38
CA VAL A 265 -12.77 -4.51 8.63
C VAL A 265 -12.38 -3.05 8.79
N SER A 266 -13.31 -2.18 9.17
CA SER A 266 -13.05 -0.75 9.42
C SER A 266 -13.48 -0.34 10.82
N ALA A 267 -12.67 0.49 11.47
CA ALA A 267 -13.04 1.15 12.72
C ALA A 267 -14.21 2.13 12.49
N VAL A 268 -15.29 2.00 13.27
CA VAL A 268 -16.44 2.91 13.25
C VAL A 268 -16.88 3.19 14.68
N GLY A 269 -16.55 4.36 15.20
CA GLY A 269 -16.74 4.69 16.62
C GLY A 269 -15.98 3.71 17.52
N ASP A 270 -16.68 3.05 18.45
CA ASP A 270 -16.12 2.03 19.35
C ASP A 270 -16.21 0.59 18.81
N SER A 271 -16.87 0.38 17.66
CA SER A 271 -17.04 -0.94 17.05
C SER A 271 -16.27 -1.07 15.75
N TYR A 272 -16.19 -2.28 15.23
CA TYR A 272 -15.72 -2.58 13.90
C TYR A 272 -16.88 -2.93 12.97
N ARG A 273 -16.74 -2.56 11.71
CA ARG A 273 -17.66 -2.95 10.63
C ARG A 273 -16.91 -3.83 9.62
N GLY A 274 -17.38 -5.06 9.43
CA GLY A 274 -16.97 -5.90 8.30
C GLY A 274 -17.72 -5.50 7.05
N ASN A 275 -17.02 -4.91 6.07
CA ASN A 275 -17.64 -4.27 4.92
C ASN A 275 -17.82 -5.23 3.73
N THR A 276 -16.77 -5.94 3.36
CA THR A 276 -16.69 -6.80 2.17
C THR A 276 -15.61 -7.86 2.37
N VAL A 277 -15.45 -8.76 1.41
CA VAL A 277 -14.38 -9.77 1.37
C VAL A 277 -13.53 -9.60 0.12
N LEU A 278 -12.23 -9.81 0.25
CA LEU A 278 -11.25 -9.75 -0.85
C LEU A 278 -10.66 -11.13 -1.10
N THR A 279 -10.22 -11.37 -2.34
CA THR A 279 -9.30 -12.48 -2.62
C THR A 279 -7.96 -12.24 -1.92
N LEU A 280 -7.17 -13.29 -1.72
CA LEU A 280 -5.87 -13.16 -1.04
C LEU A 280 -4.90 -12.26 -1.80
N GLU A 281 -4.93 -12.28 -3.14
CA GLU A 281 -4.13 -11.42 -4.01
C GLU A 281 -4.46 -9.93 -3.81
N MET A 282 -5.76 -9.60 -3.80
CA MET A 282 -6.24 -8.25 -3.51
C MET A 282 -5.84 -7.81 -2.10
N ALA A 283 -6.00 -8.71 -1.11
CA ALA A 283 -5.65 -8.45 0.27
C ALA A 283 -4.15 -8.15 0.44
N TYR A 284 -3.29 -8.97 -0.18
CA TYR A 284 -1.84 -8.75 -0.17
C TYR A 284 -1.47 -7.42 -0.79
N THR A 285 -2.04 -7.11 -1.97
CA THR A 285 -1.78 -5.83 -2.68
C THR A 285 -2.12 -4.62 -1.81
N ASN A 286 -3.25 -4.65 -1.10
CA ASN A 286 -3.65 -3.55 -0.22
C ASN A 286 -2.80 -3.48 1.06
N ALA A 287 -2.44 -4.62 1.64
CA ALA A 287 -1.60 -4.68 2.84
C ALA A 287 -0.18 -4.17 2.57
N ARG A 288 0.38 -4.52 1.41
CA ARG A 288 1.76 -4.16 1.02
C ARG A 288 2.00 -2.66 0.95
N LEU A 289 0.95 -1.86 0.73
CA LEU A 289 1.02 -0.39 0.81
C LEU A 289 1.49 0.06 2.20
N VAL A 290 0.92 -0.51 3.26
CA VAL A 290 1.20 -0.13 4.65
C VAL A 290 2.53 -0.71 5.12
N ALA A 291 2.73 -2.00 4.89
CA ALA A 291 3.96 -2.70 5.24
C ALA A 291 4.08 -3.99 4.43
N ARG A 292 5.31 -4.47 4.22
CA ARG A 292 5.53 -5.83 3.73
C ARG A 292 4.92 -6.82 4.73
N PRO A 293 3.95 -7.66 4.33
CA PRO A 293 3.42 -8.69 5.21
C PRO A 293 4.54 -9.68 5.56
N ASP A 294 4.66 -10.03 6.84
CA ASP A 294 5.69 -10.89 7.47
C ASP A 294 7.00 -10.24 7.93
N SER A 295 7.63 -10.90 8.91
CA SER A 295 8.87 -10.48 9.55
C SER A 295 9.96 -11.51 9.24
N GLU A 296 10.97 -11.11 8.48
CA GLU A 296 12.01 -12.03 7.98
C GLU A 296 13.14 -12.30 8.98
N TRP A 297 13.29 -11.44 9.99
CA TRP A 297 14.49 -11.39 10.83
C TRP A 297 14.44 -12.30 12.07
N LEU A 298 13.27 -12.51 12.67
CA LEU A 298 13.12 -13.29 13.91
C LEU A 298 12.61 -14.70 13.61
N LYS A 299 13.54 -15.59 13.27
CA LYS A 299 13.27 -17.02 13.05
C LYS A 299 13.31 -17.78 14.38
N PRO A 300 12.48 -18.82 14.56
CA PRO A 300 12.53 -19.63 15.77
C PRO A 300 13.88 -20.33 15.88
N GLN A 301 14.71 -19.89 16.82
CA GLN A 301 15.92 -20.58 17.24
C GLN A 301 15.70 -21.06 18.67
N ALA A 302 15.72 -22.37 18.89
CA ALA A 302 15.71 -22.92 20.23
C ALA A 302 17.07 -22.66 20.88
N TYR A 303 17.10 -22.17 22.11
CA TYR A 303 18.33 -22.18 22.90
C TYR A 303 18.78 -23.64 23.10
N PRO A 304 20.09 -23.95 22.99
CA PRO A 304 20.58 -25.27 23.34
C PRO A 304 20.21 -25.57 24.79
N ALA A 305 19.60 -26.72 25.05
CA ALA A 305 19.01 -27.09 26.34
C ALA A 305 20.02 -27.25 27.50
N GLY A 306 21.27 -26.79 27.36
CA GLY A 306 22.33 -26.89 28.35
C GLY A 306 22.95 -25.57 28.82
N GLU A 307 22.48 -24.40 28.35
CA GLU A 307 23.03 -23.07 28.70
C GLU A 307 22.08 -22.21 29.55
N LEU A 308 20.98 -22.78 30.07
CA LEU A 308 19.96 -22.03 30.81
C LEU A 308 20.36 -21.63 32.24
N ASP A 309 21.43 -22.20 32.79
CA ASP A 309 21.83 -21.96 34.19
C ASP A 309 22.57 -20.63 34.41
N ASP A 310 23.13 -20.01 33.37
CA ASP A 310 23.92 -18.76 33.50
C ASP A 310 23.15 -17.47 33.12
N VAL A 311 21.98 -17.58 32.47
CA VAL A 311 21.29 -16.40 31.89
C VAL A 311 20.13 -15.89 32.75
N LEU A 312 19.61 -16.68 33.71
CA LEU A 312 18.47 -16.28 34.55
C LEU A 312 18.86 -15.72 35.92
N VAL A 313 20.15 -15.53 36.21
CA VAL A 313 20.65 -14.87 37.43
C VAL A 313 21.31 -13.54 37.07
N GLY A 314 20.54 -12.65 36.46
CA GLY A 314 21.07 -11.35 36.03
C GLY A 314 20.02 -10.43 35.42
N GLY A 315 19.02 -10.05 36.21
CA GLY A 315 17.98 -9.10 35.82
C GLY A 315 16.99 -8.82 36.95
#